data_AF-A0AB33TF51-F1
#
_entry.id   AF-A0AB33TF51-F1
#
_cell.length_a   1.000
_cell.length_b   1.000
_cell.length_c   1.000
_cell.angle_alpha   90.00
_cell.angle_beta   90.00
_cell.angle_gamma   90.00
#
_symmetry.space_group_name_H-M   'P 1'
#
loop_
_entity.id
_entity.type
_entity.pdbx_description
1 polymer ?
#
loop_
_entity_poly.entity_id
_entity_poly.type
_entity_poly.pdbx_seq_one_letter_code
_entity_poly.pdbx_strand_id
1 'polypeptide(L)'
;MPERLRDIAANLLSSSRIEQKAVTDDNLRALGGTDASILVDHLGRIARDRPTEMSRAVGGIQRITNIVPAAVNNAEKALKALPVADIRPPVILLFSGKPATQFAAVLSDWSSRTSDHP
;
A
#
# COMPACT_ATOMS: atom_id res chain seq x y z
N MET A 1 8.98 -12.64 8.50
CA MET A 1 8.89 -11.20 8.85
C MET A 1 9.13 -11.07 10.35
N PRO A 2 10.01 -10.15 10.81
CA PRO A 2 10.25 -9.88 12.24
C PRO A 2 8.97 -9.49 12.98
N GLU A 3 8.91 -9.76 14.29
CA GLU A 3 7.73 -9.52 15.13
C GLU A 3 7.22 -8.07 15.06
N ARG A 4 8.12 -7.10 15.28
CA ARG A 4 7.81 -5.67 15.15
C ARG A 4 7.13 -5.30 13.82
N LEU A 5 7.57 -5.88 12.71
CA LEU A 5 6.97 -5.60 11.40
C LEU A 5 5.60 -6.28 11.24
N ARG A 6 5.39 -7.44 11.87
CA ARG A 6 4.06 -8.08 11.93
C ARG A 6 3.09 -7.24 12.74
N ASP A 7 3.50 -6.69 13.88
CA ASP A 7 2.63 -5.84 14.69
C ASP A 7 2.22 -4.56 13.95
N ILE A 8 3.18 -3.90 13.29
CA ILE A 8 2.89 -2.74 12.45
C ILE A 8 1.93 -3.13 11.32
N ALA A 9 2.18 -4.25 10.63
CA ALA A 9 1.29 -4.73 9.57
C ALA A 9 -0.13 -5.01 10.08
N ALA A 10 -0.26 -5.71 11.21
CA ALA A 10 -1.55 -6.04 11.82
C ALA A 10 -2.34 -4.76 12.15
N ASN A 11 -1.68 -3.79 12.78
CA ASN A 11 -2.31 -2.51 13.12
C ASN A 11 -2.71 -1.69 11.87
N LEU A 12 -1.88 -1.67 10.82
CA LEU A 12 -2.23 -1.02 9.55
C LEU A 12 -3.42 -1.69 8.84
N LEU A 13 -3.52 -3.01 8.93
CA LEU A 13 -4.58 -3.80 8.31
C LEU A 13 -5.87 -3.87 9.14
N SER A 14 -5.84 -3.40 10.38
CA SER A 14 -6.98 -3.44 11.28
C SER A 14 -8.18 -2.65 10.74
N SER A 15 -9.40 -3.15 11.00
CA SER A 15 -10.64 -2.39 10.82
C SER A 15 -10.83 -1.30 11.88
N SER A 16 -10.12 -1.40 13.01
CA SER A 16 -10.16 -0.43 14.10
C SER A 16 -9.31 0.80 13.78
N ARG A 17 -9.95 1.97 13.72
CA ARG A 17 -9.23 3.24 13.54
C ARG A 17 -8.27 3.53 14.69
N ILE A 18 -8.54 3.02 15.89
CA ILE A 18 -7.66 3.19 17.06
C ILE A 18 -6.36 2.43 16.83
N GLU A 19 -6.44 1.18 16.38
CA GLU A 19 -5.26 0.34 16.09
C GLU A 19 -4.45 0.91 14.93
N GLN A 20 -5.11 1.39 13.87
CA GLN A 20 -4.41 2.08 12.77
C GLN A 20 -3.63 3.32 13.23
N LYS A 21 -4.20 4.08 14.18
CA LYS A 21 -3.55 5.27 14.75
C LYS A 21 -2.41 4.93 15.72
N ALA A 22 -2.38 3.71 16.26
CA ALA A 22 -1.27 3.24 17.09
C ALA A 22 0.04 3.14 16.29
N VAL A 23 -0.04 2.95 14.96
CA VAL A 23 1.11 3.12 14.08
C VAL A 23 1.32 4.60 13.86
N THR A 24 2.30 5.17 14.56
CA THR A 24 2.66 6.59 14.45
C THR A 24 3.64 6.82 13.30
N ASP A 25 3.75 8.08 12.85
CA ASP A 25 4.71 8.43 11.82
C ASP A 25 6.16 8.22 12.30
N ASP A 26 6.43 8.38 13.60
CA ASP A 26 7.72 8.04 14.20
C ASP A 26 8.02 6.55 14.16
N ASN A 27 7.02 5.68 14.34
CA ASN A 27 7.20 4.24 14.16
C ASN A 27 7.62 3.89 12.72
N LEU A 28 7.05 4.61 11.75
CA LEU A 28 7.37 4.46 10.32
C LEU A 28 8.72 5.07 9.97
N ARG A 29 9.09 6.25 10.49
CA ARG A 29 10.42 6.86 10.30
C ARG A 29 11.54 6.01 10.87
N ALA A 30 11.26 5.32 11.98
CA ALA A 30 12.20 4.39 12.58
C ALA A 30 12.40 3.11 11.73
N LEU A 31 11.63 2.90 10.66
CA LEU A 31 11.92 1.86 9.68
C LEU A 31 13.10 2.29 8.82
N GLY A 32 14.12 1.43 8.74
CA GLY A 32 15.09 1.53 7.65
C GLY A 32 14.44 1.18 6.30
N GLY A 33 15.12 1.51 5.19
CA GLY A 33 14.62 1.22 3.84
C GLY A 33 14.27 -0.25 3.62
N THR A 34 15.11 -1.17 4.12
CA THR A 34 14.88 -2.62 4.02
C THR A 34 13.59 -3.07 4.72
N ASP A 35 13.37 -2.62 5.96
CA ASP A 35 12.19 -2.97 6.73
C ASP A 35 10.91 -2.40 6.12
N ALA A 36 10.98 -1.15 5.64
CA ALA A 36 9.88 -0.53 4.92
C ALA A 36 9.52 -1.30 3.63
N SER A 37 10.53 -1.74 2.86
CA SER A 37 10.30 -2.58 1.68
C SER A 37 9.67 -3.92 2.04
N ILE A 38 10.13 -4.61 3.10
CA ILE A 38 9.52 -5.87 3.57
C ILE A 38 8.05 -5.67 3.93
N LEU A 39 7.74 -4.57 4.63
CA LEU A 39 6.38 -4.25 5.05
C LEU A 39 5.48 -3.94 3.84
N VAL A 40 5.98 -3.16 2.88
CA VAL A 40 5.28 -2.86 1.62
C VAL A 40 5.02 -4.13 0.81
N ASP A 41 6.00 -5.02 0.67
CA ASP A 41 5.83 -6.29 -0.06
C ASP A 41 4.82 -7.21 0.64
N HIS A 42 4.73 -7.16 1.97
CA HIS A 42 3.72 -7.88 2.73
C HIS A 42 2.31 -7.31 2.50
N LEU A 43 2.14 -5.99 2.63
CA LEU A 43 0.85 -5.32 2.38
C LEU A 43 0.41 -5.51 0.94
N GLY A 44 1.33 -5.48 -0.03
CA GLY A 44 1.04 -5.75 -1.44
C GLY A 44 0.47 -7.14 -1.69
N ARG A 45 1.01 -8.16 -1.00
CA ARG A 45 0.46 -9.52 -1.04
C ARG A 45 -0.93 -9.59 -0.44
N ILE A 46 -1.14 -8.97 0.72
CA ILE A 46 -2.48 -8.91 1.35
C ILE A 46 -3.48 -8.20 0.43
N ALA A 47 -3.11 -7.09 -0.18
CA ALA A 47 -3.95 -6.37 -1.12
C ALA A 47 -4.34 -7.21 -2.34
N ARG A 48 -3.40 -7.99 -2.88
CA ARG A 48 -3.62 -8.90 -4.01
C ARG A 48 -4.52 -10.08 -3.63
N ASP A 49 -4.22 -10.73 -2.52
CA ASP A 49 -4.81 -12.02 -2.18
C ASP A 49 -6.15 -11.86 -1.43
N ARG A 50 -6.42 -10.66 -0.89
CA ARG A 50 -7.59 -10.37 -0.06
C ARG A 50 -8.26 -9.05 -0.47
N PRO A 51 -9.16 -9.07 -1.47
CA PRO A 51 -9.85 -7.88 -1.98
C PRO A 51 -10.65 -7.08 -0.93
N THR A 52 -11.07 -7.73 0.16
CA THR A 52 -11.74 -7.08 1.30
C THR A 52 -10.80 -6.22 2.15
N GLU A 53 -9.49 -6.50 2.12
CA GLU A 53 -8.46 -5.79 2.87
C GLU A 53 -7.68 -4.78 1.99
N MET A 54 -7.88 -4.83 0.67
CA MET A 54 -7.13 -4.05 -0.33
C MET A 54 -7.04 -2.55 0.01
N SER A 55 -8.15 -1.89 0.33
CA SER A 55 -8.13 -0.44 0.63
C SER A 55 -7.26 -0.11 1.85
N ARG A 56 -7.27 -0.96 2.88
CA ARG A 56 -6.43 -0.75 4.08
C ARG A 56 -4.96 -1.01 3.78
N ALA A 57 -4.67 -2.09 3.05
CA ALA A 57 -3.33 -2.43 2.64
C ALA A 57 -2.71 -1.34 1.74
N VAL A 58 -3.45 -0.85 0.73
CA VAL A 58 -3.01 0.24 -0.16
C VAL A 58 -2.80 1.54 0.63
N GLY A 59 -3.72 1.89 1.53
CA GLY A 59 -3.55 3.05 2.41
C GLY A 59 -2.31 2.94 3.29
N GLY A 60 -2.02 1.75 3.82
CA GLY A 60 -0.79 1.46 4.56
C GLY A 60 0.47 1.65 3.71
N ILE A 61 0.48 1.13 2.48
CA ILE A 61 1.59 1.32 1.53
C ILE A 61 1.84 2.80 1.28
N GLN A 62 0.80 3.58 0.97
CA GLN A 62 0.93 5.01 0.72
C GLN A 62 1.49 5.75 1.93
N ARG A 63 0.99 5.43 3.14
CA ARG A 63 1.47 6.03 4.38
C ARG A 63 2.95 5.73 4.63
N ILE A 64 3.39 4.49 4.41
CA ILE A 64 4.81 4.11 4.50
C ILE A 64 5.63 4.92 3.50
N THR A 65 5.25 4.96 2.22
CA THR A 65 6.04 5.64 1.17
C THR A 65 6.06 7.15 1.29
N ASN A 66 5.09 7.75 1.97
CA ASN A 66 5.11 9.16 2.29
C ASN A 66 6.17 9.51 3.35
N ILE A 67 6.45 8.58 4.26
CA ILE A 67 7.40 8.74 5.36
C ILE A 67 8.79 8.19 5.03
N VAL A 68 8.86 7.08 4.27
CA VAL A 68 10.08 6.37 3.91
C VAL A 68 10.17 6.26 2.38
N PRO A 69 10.70 7.29 1.69
CA PRO A 69 10.75 7.32 0.23
C PRO A 69 11.55 6.17 -0.41
N ALA A 70 12.47 5.56 0.33
CA ALA A 70 13.24 4.40 -0.15
C ALA A 70 12.35 3.20 -0.54
N ALA A 71 11.13 3.10 0.01
CA ALA A 71 10.20 2.00 -0.27
C ALA A 71 9.34 2.21 -1.53
N VAL A 72 9.45 3.35 -2.22
CA VAL A 72 8.57 3.71 -3.37
C VAL A 72 8.68 2.71 -4.51
N ASN A 73 9.88 2.26 -4.85
CA ASN A 73 10.07 1.30 -5.94
C ASN A 73 9.42 -0.06 -5.63
N ASN A 74 9.46 -0.51 -4.37
CA ASN A 74 8.75 -1.71 -3.93
C ASN A 74 7.23 -1.50 -3.99
N ALA A 75 6.76 -0.32 -3.56
CA ALA A 75 5.34 0.02 -3.61
C ALA A 75 4.81 0.04 -5.03
N GLU A 76 5.52 0.64 -5.98
CA GLU A 76 5.12 0.65 -7.38
C GLU A 76 4.98 -0.77 -7.93
N LYS A 77 5.97 -1.65 -7.69
CA LYS A 77 5.92 -3.06 -8.09
C LYS A 77 4.72 -3.79 -7.46
N ALA A 78 4.52 -3.60 -6.16
CA ALA A 78 3.42 -4.23 -5.43
C ALA A 78 2.05 -3.78 -5.95
N LEU A 79 1.88 -2.48 -6.20
CA LEU A 79 0.63 -1.89 -6.67
C LEU A 79 0.32 -2.27 -8.13
N LYS A 80 1.32 -2.27 -9.03
CA LYS A 80 1.13 -2.75 -10.40
C LYS A 80 0.69 -4.21 -10.44
N ALA A 81 1.16 -5.02 -9.51
CA ALA A 81 0.80 -6.44 -9.43
C ALA A 81 -0.55 -6.72 -8.75
N LEU A 82 -1.39 -5.71 -8.51
CA LEU A 82 -2.77 -5.92 -8.08
C LEU A 82 -3.66 -6.38 -9.25
N PRO A 83 -4.68 -7.22 -8.98
CA PRO A 83 -5.68 -7.61 -9.97
C PRO A 83 -6.61 -6.44 -10.24
N VAL A 84 -6.55 -5.86 -11.45
CA VAL A 84 -7.32 -4.65 -11.81
C VAL A 84 -8.83 -4.83 -11.68
N ALA A 85 -9.34 -6.04 -11.88
CA ALA A 85 -10.75 -6.38 -11.71
C ALA A 85 -11.26 -6.20 -10.27
N ASP A 86 -10.38 -6.30 -9.27
CA ASP A 86 -10.72 -6.14 -7.85
C ASP A 86 -10.52 -4.69 -7.34
N ILE A 87 -9.95 -3.81 -8.18
CA ILE A 87 -9.69 -2.41 -7.82
C ILE A 87 -11.00 -1.64 -7.84
N ARG A 88 -11.58 -1.48 -6.64
CA ARG A 88 -12.84 -0.75 -6.45
C ARG A 88 -12.61 0.77 -6.34
N PRO A 89 -13.63 1.62 -6.61
CA PRO A 89 -13.51 3.06 -6.54
C PRO A 89 -12.86 3.62 -5.25
N PRO A 90 -13.13 3.07 -4.04
CA PRO A 90 -12.47 3.55 -2.82
C PRO A 90 -10.94 3.43 -2.86
N VAL A 91 -10.39 2.44 -3.56
CA VAL A 91 -8.93 2.28 -3.72
C VAL A 91 -8.37 3.35 -4.64
N ILE A 92 -9.06 3.64 -5.75
CA ILE A 92 -8.67 4.70 -6.69
C ILE A 92 -8.64 6.08 -6.00
N LEU A 93 -9.62 6.36 -5.13
CA LEU A 93 -9.69 7.63 -4.40
C LEU A 93 -8.49 7.87 -3.46
N LEU A 94 -7.79 6.81 -3.03
CA LEU A 94 -6.55 6.93 -2.28
C LEU A 94 -5.42 7.54 -3.12
N PHE A 95 -5.49 7.49 -4.45
CA PHE A 95 -4.50 8.05 -5.36
C PHE A 95 -4.86 9.48 -5.80
N SER A 96 -5.34 10.31 -4.87
CA SER A 96 -5.60 11.74 -5.10
C SER A 96 -4.45 12.60 -4.55
N GLY A 97 -4.21 13.78 -5.14
CA GLY A 97 -3.15 14.69 -4.71
C GLY A 97 -1.73 14.12 -4.91
N LYS A 98 -0.88 14.19 -3.88
CA LYS A 98 0.52 13.74 -3.94
C LYS A 98 0.67 12.26 -4.35
N PRO A 99 -0.08 11.29 -3.77
CA PRO A 99 -0.09 9.91 -4.24
C PRO A 99 -0.35 9.74 -5.75
N ALA A 100 -1.20 10.60 -6.34
CA ALA A 100 -1.48 10.57 -7.78
C ALA A 100 -0.20 10.83 -8.60
N THR A 101 0.55 11.86 -8.21
CA THR A 101 1.81 12.22 -8.86
C THR A 101 2.89 11.18 -8.60
N GLN A 102 3.00 10.69 -7.36
CA GLN A 102 4.01 9.71 -6.96
C GLN A 102 3.84 8.35 -7.66
N PHE A 103 2.61 7.92 -7.89
CA PHE A 103 2.29 6.61 -8.49
C PHE A 103 1.59 6.75 -9.84
N ALA A 104 1.88 7.80 -10.62
CA ALA A 104 1.29 8.03 -11.93
C ALA A 104 1.48 6.81 -12.88
N ALA A 105 2.65 6.16 -12.82
CA ALA A 105 2.94 4.96 -13.60
C ALA A 105 2.08 3.74 -13.20
N VAL A 106 1.65 3.66 -11.94
CA VAL A 106 0.71 2.63 -11.47
C VAL A 106 -0.69 2.89 -12.04
N LEU A 107 -1.17 4.13 -11.95
CA LEU A 107 -2.48 4.51 -12.48
C LEU A 107 -2.57 4.29 -13.99
N SER A 108 -1.50 4.62 -14.72
CA SER A 108 -1.41 4.34 -16.17
C SER A 108 -1.43 2.84 -16.47
N ASP A 109 -0.70 2.02 -15.70
CA ASP A 109 -0.69 0.56 -15.86
C ASP A 109 -2.10 -0.01 -15.66
N TRP A 110 -2.76 0.36 -14.56
CA TRP A 110 -4.12 -0.08 -14.29
C TRP A 110 -5.10 0.33 -15.38
N SER A 111 -5.05 1.59 -15.83
CA SER A 111 -5.90 2.09 -16.90
C SER A 111 -5.68 1.36 -18.23
N SER A 112 -4.45 0.94 -18.53
CA SER A 112 -4.15 0.20 -19.76
C SER A 112 -4.74 -1.21 -19.74
N ARG A 113 -4.66 -1.89 -18.60
CA ARG A 113 -5.15 -3.26 -18.41
C ARG A 113 -6.67 -3.35 -18.30
N THR A 114 -7.35 -2.28 -17.89
CA THR A 114 -8.81 -2.20 -17.96
C THR A 114 -9.33 -1.98 -19.37
N SER A 115 -8.57 -1.27 -20.22
CA SER A 115 -8.96 -1.02 -21.61
C SER A 115 -8.74 -2.23 -22.53
N ASP A 116 -7.91 -3.19 -22.11
CA ASP A 116 -7.64 -4.44 -22.84
C ASP A 116 -8.72 -5.52 -22.61
N HIS A 117 -9.64 -5.29 -21.66
CA HIS A 117 -10.79 -6.17 -21.43
C HIS A 117 -12.00 -5.66 -22.24
N PRO A 118 -12.40 -6.33 -23.34
CA PRO A 118 -13.61 -5.97 -24.11
C PRO A 118 -14.90 -6.24 -23.35
#